data_AF-A0A3D5FJY0-F1
#
_entry.id   AF-A0A3D5FJY0-F1
#
_cell.length_a   1.000
_cell.length_b   1.000
_cell.length_c   1.000
_cell.angle_alpha   90.00
_cell.angle_beta   90.00
_cell.angle_gamma   90.00
#
_symmetry.space_group_name_H-M   'P 1'
#
loop_
_entity.id
_entity.type
_entity.pdbx_description
1 polymer ?
#
loop_
_entity_poly.entity_id
_entity_poly.type
_entity_poly.pdbx_seq_one_letter_code
_entity_poly.pdbx_strand_id
1 'polypeptide(L)'
;NVADGTFGAWDETGRYTLMAIAVGATHGMGYGESMGRLVREGGLRVPEREALQQQLRAWLQAPVGDEHAGAATDLLRCMIAGQWDEGWIPIDHSMAQISLTATADALRIPLTVHPGIGYDIVYVHPQADGAVFGRAAGIDFRVLCQSVYELGTAGIVISVGSAVTAPQVFEKAASVANNLRRQHGEDAISPYIAVNDLQPATWDWSNGEPPASEADYYLRFLKSFSRVAPEPLNYLGADNRLVLLNLHQRLMD
;
A
#
# COMPACT_ATOMS: atom_id res chain seq x y z
N ASN A 1 3.82 10.98 -24.64
CA ASN A 1 3.11 9.94 -23.86
C ASN A 1 1.67 10.32 -23.54
N VAL A 2 1.37 11.51 -23.01
CA VAL A 2 -0.04 11.89 -22.75
C VAL A 2 -0.80 12.23 -24.02
N ALA A 3 -0.24 13.08 -24.89
CA ALA A 3 -0.91 13.52 -26.13
C ALA A 3 -1.22 12.39 -27.12
N ASP A 4 -0.42 11.32 -27.09
CA ASP A 4 -0.52 10.09 -27.87
C ASP A 4 -1.23 8.94 -27.12
N GLY A 5 -1.68 9.16 -25.87
CA GLY A 5 -2.47 8.19 -25.11
C GLY A 5 -1.70 6.96 -24.59
N THR A 6 -0.36 7.00 -24.59
CA THR A 6 0.51 5.89 -24.16
C THR A 6 1.00 6.01 -22.72
N PHE A 7 0.75 7.14 -22.05
CA PHE A 7 1.17 7.35 -20.68
C PHE A 7 0.47 6.37 -19.72
N GLY A 8 1.24 5.44 -19.16
CA GLY A 8 0.73 4.48 -18.18
C GLY A 8 -0.13 3.35 -18.73
N ALA A 9 -0.37 3.31 -20.04
CA ALA A 9 -1.27 2.35 -20.70
C ALA A 9 -0.56 1.05 -21.12
N TRP A 10 0.39 0.58 -20.32
CA TRP A 10 1.11 -0.67 -20.60
C TRP A 10 0.22 -1.86 -20.26
N ASP A 11 -0.22 -2.55 -21.30
CA ASP A 11 -1.09 -3.73 -21.22
C ASP A 11 -0.51 -4.83 -20.32
N GLU A 12 0.78 -5.12 -20.46
CA GLU A 12 1.50 -6.09 -19.63
C GLU A 12 1.41 -5.75 -18.13
N THR A 13 1.85 -4.54 -17.75
CA THR A 13 1.87 -4.09 -16.35
C THR A 13 0.45 -4.04 -15.77
N GLY A 14 -0.51 -3.48 -16.50
CA GLY A 14 -1.90 -3.38 -16.05
C GLY A 14 -2.55 -4.74 -15.86
N ARG A 15 -2.39 -5.65 -16.83
CA ARG A 15 -2.94 -7.01 -16.78
C ARG A 15 -2.35 -7.81 -15.63
N TYR A 16 -1.03 -7.91 -15.53
CA TYR A 16 -0.42 -8.78 -14.52
C TYR A 16 -0.55 -8.23 -13.10
N THR A 17 -0.59 -6.90 -12.94
CA THR A 17 -0.90 -6.29 -11.64
C THR A 17 -2.31 -6.65 -11.19
N LEU A 18 -3.31 -6.46 -12.06
CA LEU A 18 -4.69 -6.84 -11.75
C LEU A 18 -4.82 -8.34 -11.46
N MET A 19 -4.16 -9.18 -12.26
CA MET A 19 -4.21 -10.63 -12.12
C MET A 19 -3.62 -11.10 -10.78
N ALA A 20 -2.45 -10.57 -10.41
CA ALA A 20 -1.80 -10.87 -9.14
C ALA A 20 -2.69 -10.47 -7.96
N ILE A 21 -3.32 -9.29 -8.01
CA ILE A 21 -4.19 -8.80 -6.94
C ILE A 21 -5.49 -9.59 -6.86
N ALA A 22 -6.12 -9.90 -8.01
CA ALA A 22 -7.37 -10.66 -8.05
C ALA A 22 -7.19 -12.10 -7.51
N VAL A 23 -6.10 -12.77 -7.91
CA VAL A 23 -5.73 -14.08 -7.36
C VAL A 23 -5.26 -13.96 -5.91
N GLY A 24 -4.53 -12.89 -5.59
CA GLY A 24 -4.06 -12.61 -4.25
C GLY A 24 -5.20 -12.52 -3.23
N ALA A 25 -6.23 -11.78 -3.60
CA ALA A 25 -7.41 -11.54 -2.78
C ALA A 25 -8.15 -12.83 -2.38
N THR A 26 -8.16 -13.88 -3.21
CA THR A 26 -8.81 -15.16 -2.84
C THR A 26 -8.07 -15.90 -1.72
N HIS A 27 -6.83 -15.49 -1.42
CA HIS A 27 -6.02 -16.01 -0.33
C HIS A 27 -5.88 -15.00 0.82
N GLY A 28 -6.68 -13.93 0.83
CA GLY A 28 -6.62 -12.88 1.84
C GLY A 28 -5.39 -11.98 1.75
N MET A 29 -4.68 -11.97 0.62
CA MET A 29 -3.53 -11.09 0.41
C MET A 29 -3.99 -9.67 0.03
N GLY A 30 -3.28 -8.67 0.54
CA GLY A 30 -3.39 -7.30 0.08
C GLY A 30 -2.55 -7.05 -1.18
N TYR A 31 -2.49 -5.81 -1.65
CA TYR A 31 -1.85 -5.47 -2.92
C TYR A 31 -0.34 -5.72 -2.82
N GLY A 32 0.32 -5.21 -1.79
CA GLY A 32 1.77 -5.35 -1.64
C GLY A 32 2.23 -6.81 -1.57
N GLU A 33 1.57 -7.64 -0.78
CA GLU A 33 1.86 -9.08 -0.67
C GLU A 33 1.61 -9.81 -2.00
N SER A 34 0.51 -9.49 -2.70
CA SER A 34 0.19 -10.09 -4.00
C SER A 34 1.28 -9.84 -5.03
N MET A 35 1.78 -8.60 -5.11
CA MET A 35 2.87 -8.24 -6.02
C MET A 35 4.22 -8.83 -5.60
N GLY A 36 4.49 -8.89 -4.30
CA GLY A 36 5.69 -9.53 -3.79
C GLY A 36 5.76 -11.01 -4.16
N ARG A 37 4.64 -11.73 -3.99
CA ARG A 37 4.52 -13.14 -4.35
C ARG A 37 4.69 -13.39 -5.84
N LEU A 38 4.02 -12.59 -6.67
CA LEU A 38 4.15 -12.61 -8.12
C LEU A 38 5.62 -12.56 -8.57
N VAL A 39 6.35 -11.55 -8.08
CA VAL A 39 7.73 -11.31 -8.50
C VAL A 39 8.66 -12.38 -7.95
N ARG A 40 8.47 -12.81 -6.70
CA ARG A 40 9.29 -13.85 -6.06
C ARG A 40 9.14 -15.21 -6.74
N GLU A 41 7.92 -15.56 -7.16
CA GLU A 41 7.63 -16.86 -7.76
C GLU A 41 7.85 -16.89 -9.29
N GLY A 42 8.07 -15.73 -9.92
CA GLY A 42 8.27 -15.62 -11.36
C GLY A 42 6.99 -15.91 -12.15
N GLY A 43 5.83 -15.56 -11.57
CA GLY A 43 4.53 -15.89 -12.12
C GLY A 43 3.47 -16.05 -11.04
N LEU A 44 2.31 -16.54 -11.44
CA LEU A 44 1.23 -16.89 -10.52
C LEU A 44 0.43 -18.09 -11.02
N ARG A 45 -0.31 -18.75 -10.12
CA ARG A 45 -1.27 -19.77 -10.49
C ARG A 45 -2.69 -19.19 -10.48
N VAL A 46 -3.29 -19.05 -11.66
CA VAL A 46 -4.70 -18.72 -11.81
C VAL A 46 -5.54 -19.98 -11.53
N PRO A 47 -6.52 -19.95 -10.62
CA PRO A 47 -7.36 -21.11 -10.33
C PRO A 47 -8.25 -21.48 -11.52
N GLU A 48 -8.74 -22.72 -11.55
CA GLU A 48 -9.71 -23.16 -12.55
C GLU A 48 -11.07 -22.48 -12.32
N ARG A 49 -11.76 -22.07 -13.40
CA ARG A 49 -13.08 -21.43 -13.28
C ARG A 49 -14.09 -22.32 -12.57
N GLU A 50 -14.07 -23.63 -12.84
CA GLU A 50 -14.98 -24.58 -12.18
C GLU A 50 -14.76 -24.63 -10.67
N ALA A 51 -13.50 -24.55 -10.21
CA ALA A 51 -13.18 -24.52 -8.79
C ALA A 51 -13.78 -23.27 -8.10
N LEU A 52 -13.65 -22.10 -8.73
CA LEU A 52 -14.27 -20.86 -8.23
C LEU A 52 -15.80 -20.97 -8.21
N GLN A 53 -16.41 -21.51 -9.27
CA GLN A 53 -17.86 -21.72 -9.34
C GLN A 53 -18.35 -22.68 -8.25
N GLN A 54 -17.63 -23.77 -8.00
CA GLN A 54 -17.96 -24.72 -6.95
C GLN A 54 -17.87 -24.07 -5.56
N GLN A 55 -16.82 -23.29 -5.30
CA GLN A 55 -16.67 -22.52 -4.06
C GLN A 55 -17.85 -21.57 -3.84
N LEU A 56 -18.26 -20.83 -4.87
CA LEU A 56 -19.39 -19.90 -4.79
C LEU A 56 -20.72 -20.64 -4.57
N ARG A 57 -20.95 -21.77 -5.27
CA ARG A 57 -22.14 -22.63 -5.04
C ARG A 57 -22.17 -23.15 -3.60
N ALA A 58 -21.03 -23.56 -3.05
CA ALA A 58 -20.93 -24.02 -1.67
C ALA A 58 -21.23 -22.90 -0.67
N TRP A 59 -20.67 -21.69 -0.89
CA TRP A 59 -20.96 -20.53 -0.05
C TRP A 59 -22.45 -20.16 -0.07
N LEU A 60 -23.14 -20.27 -1.22
CA LEU A 60 -24.59 -20.03 -1.28
C LEU A 60 -25.43 -20.99 -0.43
N GLN A 61 -24.93 -22.21 -0.15
CA GLN A 61 -25.60 -23.16 0.73
C GLN A 61 -25.41 -22.85 2.22
N ALA A 62 -24.30 -22.20 2.58
CA ALA A 62 -23.95 -21.87 3.95
C ALA A 62 -23.18 -20.53 4.00
N PRO A 63 -23.87 -19.39 3.77
CA PRO A 63 -23.20 -18.11 3.63
C PRO A 63 -22.59 -17.65 4.96
N VAL A 64 -21.37 -17.13 4.87
CA VAL A 64 -20.65 -16.45 5.97
C VAL A 64 -20.32 -15.02 5.57
N GLY A 65 -20.25 -14.11 6.54
CA GLY A 65 -20.02 -12.68 6.32
C GLY A 65 -18.56 -12.29 6.04
N ASP A 66 -17.80 -13.13 5.34
CA ASP A 66 -16.40 -12.87 5.01
C ASP A 66 -16.22 -12.29 3.59
N GLU A 67 -14.98 -11.94 3.24
CA GLU A 67 -14.66 -11.35 1.94
C GLU A 67 -14.34 -12.41 0.85
N HIS A 68 -14.24 -13.69 1.20
CA HIS A 68 -13.73 -14.73 0.28
C HIS A 68 -14.67 -14.94 -0.91
N ALA A 69 -15.98 -14.98 -0.68
CA ALA A 69 -16.96 -15.12 -1.77
C ALA A 69 -16.93 -13.91 -2.72
N GLY A 70 -16.72 -12.70 -2.17
CA GLY A 70 -16.53 -11.48 -2.96
C GLY A 70 -15.28 -11.56 -3.84
N ALA A 71 -14.14 -11.91 -3.25
CA ALA A 71 -12.88 -12.07 -3.98
C ALA A 71 -12.97 -13.13 -5.09
N ALA A 72 -13.57 -14.29 -4.81
CA ALA A 72 -13.77 -15.34 -5.80
C ALA A 72 -14.68 -14.90 -6.96
N THR A 73 -15.73 -14.12 -6.66
CA THR A 73 -16.63 -13.55 -7.66
C THR A 73 -15.90 -12.53 -8.56
N ASP A 74 -15.14 -11.63 -7.95
CA ASP A 74 -14.37 -10.61 -8.66
C ASP A 74 -13.33 -11.26 -9.59
N LEU A 75 -12.60 -12.27 -9.09
CA LEU A 75 -11.63 -13.04 -9.88
C LEU A 75 -12.31 -13.77 -11.06
N LEU A 76 -13.41 -14.49 -10.82
CA LEU A 76 -14.12 -15.19 -11.89
C LEU A 76 -14.61 -14.22 -12.97
N ARG A 77 -15.11 -13.04 -12.57
CA ARG A 77 -15.52 -11.98 -13.49
C ARG A 77 -14.35 -11.46 -14.32
N CYS A 78 -13.21 -11.20 -13.68
CA CYS A 78 -11.98 -10.78 -14.38
C CYS A 78 -11.51 -11.84 -15.38
N MET A 79 -11.50 -13.12 -14.99
CA MET A 79 -11.11 -14.23 -15.86
C MET A 79 -12.02 -14.41 -17.07
N ILE A 80 -13.32 -14.17 -16.93
CA ILE A 80 -14.30 -14.25 -18.03
C ILE A 80 -14.14 -13.04 -18.94
N ALA A 81 -14.17 -11.83 -18.39
CA ALA A 81 -14.11 -10.59 -19.16
C ALA A 81 -12.75 -10.41 -19.87
N GLY A 82 -11.68 -10.83 -19.20
CA GLY A 82 -10.31 -10.72 -19.71
C GLY A 82 -9.82 -11.95 -20.48
N GLN A 83 -10.63 -13.00 -20.58
CA GLN A 83 -10.28 -14.27 -21.25
C GLN A 83 -8.94 -14.85 -20.76
N TRP A 84 -8.70 -14.82 -19.44
CA TRP A 84 -7.44 -15.26 -18.86
C TRP A 84 -7.24 -16.77 -18.98
N ASP A 85 -6.00 -17.20 -19.17
CA ASP A 85 -5.64 -18.61 -19.06
C ASP A 85 -5.73 -19.10 -17.61
N GLU A 86 -5.97 -20.40 -17.43
CA GLU A 86 -5.99 -21.08 -16.13
C GLU A 86 -4.66 -21.79 -15.87
N GLY A 87 -4.34 -22.04 -14.60
CA GLY A 87 -3.12 -22.74 -14.22
C GLY A 87 -1.93 -21.79 -14.06
N TRP A 88 -0.73 -22.29 -14.32
CA TRP A 88 0.50 -21.52 -14.11
C TRP A 88 0.74 -20.53 -15.24
N ILE A 89 0.81 -19.24 -14.90
CA ILE A 89 1.13 -18.14 -15.79
C ILE A 89 2.54 -17.64 -15.43
N PRO A 90 3.57 -17.99 -16.23
CA PRO A 90 4.93 -17.50 -16.00
C PRO A 90 5.01 -16.01 -16.35
N ILE A 91 5.73 -15.25 -15.54
CA ILE A 91 6.01 -13.83 -15.78
C ILE A 91 7.50 -13.60 -15.53
N ASP A 92 8.21 -13.22 -16.59
CA ASP A 92 9.64 -12.99 -16.51
C ASP A 92 9.93 -11.66 -15.77
N HIS A 93 10.65 -11.78 -14.66
CA HIS A 93 11.11 -10.64 -13.88
C HIS A 93 12.64 -10.60 -13.89
N SER A 94 13.20 -9.90 -14.88
CA SER A 94 14.65 -9.80 -15.13
C SER A 94 15.51 -9.35 -13.94
N MET A 95 14.89 -8.70 -12.94
CA MET A 95 15.57 -8.13 -11.77
C MET A 95 14.87 -8.46 -10.44
N ALA A 96 14.25 -9.65 -10.34
CA ALA A 96 13.52 -10.08 -9.13
C ALA A 96 14.38 -10.02 -7.85
N GLN A 97 15.68 -10.28 -7.95
CA GLN A 97 16.64 -10.27 -6.85
C GLN A 97 16.88 -8.91 -6.17
N ILE A 98 16.51 -7.81 -6.83
CA ILE A 98 16.57 -6.45 -6.25
C ILE A 98 15.16 -5.87 -6.01
N SER A 99 14.12 -6.68 -6.19
CA SER A 99 12.75 -6.22 -5.97
C SER A 99 12.45 -6.07 -4.48
N LEU A 100 12.02 -4.86 -4.10
CA LEU A 100 11.59 -4.56 -2.73
C LEU A 100 10.38 -5.41 -2.32
N THR A 101 9.40 -5.57 -3.22
CA THR A 101 8.19 -6.35 -2.93
C THR A 101 8.48 -7.84 -2.80
N ALA A 102 9.35 -8.38 -3.66
CA ALA A 102 9.75 -9.79 -3.58
C ALA A 102 10.54 -10.07 -2.30
N THR A 103 11.43 -9.15 -1.91
CA THR A 103 12.20 -9.24 -0.66
C THR A 103 11.28 -9.16 0.55
N ALA A 104 10.29 -8.26 0.54
CA ALA A 104 9.31 -8.14 1.63
C ALA A 104 8.47 -9.42 1.78
N ASP A 105 7.95 -10.00 0.69
CA ASP A 105 7.21 -11.27 0.74
C ASP A 105 8.12 -12.43 1.21
N ALA A 106 9.37 -12.50 0.73
CA ALA A 106 10.32 -13.53 1.14
C ALA A 106 10.67 -13.47 2.63
N LEU A 107 10.84 -12.27 3.18
CA LEU A 107 11.15 -12.04 4.59
C LEU A 107 9.91 -11.96 5.49
N ARG A 108 8.70 -12.09 4.92
CA ARG A 108 7.43 -11.90 5.62
C ARG A 108 7.33 -10.54 6.33
N ILE A 109 7.91 -9.51 5.73
CA ILE A 109 7.83 -8.13 6.20
C ILE A 109 6.58 -7.49 5.57
N PRO A 110 5.68 -6.88 6.36
CA PRO A 110 4.52 -6.19 5.82
C PRO A 110 4.93 -5.09 4.83
N LEU A 111 4.41 -5.19 3.61
CA LEU A 111 4.48 -4.12 2.61
C LEU A 111 3.05 -3.86 2.12
N THR A 112 2.62 -2.61 2.23
CA THR A 112 1.27 -2.20 1.90
C THR A 112 1.29 -1.21 0.73
N VAL A 113 0.30 -1.30 -0.16
CA VAL A 113 0.11 -0.38 -1.28
C VAL A 113 -1.27 0.25 -1.15
N HIS A 114 -1.31 1.57 -1.24
CA HIS A 114 -2.54 2.36 -1.08
C HIS A 114 -2.85 3.09 -2.39
N PRO A 115 -3.52 2.42 -3.35
CA PRO A 115 -3.77 2.97 -4.67
C PRO A 115 -4.83 4.09 -4.65
N GLY A 116 -4.70 5.04 -5.57
CA GLY A 116 -5.60 6.17 -5.79
C GLY A 116 -6.10 6.23 -7.23
N ILE A 117 -7.43 6.26 -7.40
CA ILE A 117 -8.07 6.46 -8.70
C ILE A 117 -7.70 7.86 -9.24
N GLY A 118 -7.18 7.89 -10.47
CA GLY A 118 -6.68 9.12 -11.11
C GLY A 118 -5.24 9.49 -10.75
N TYR A 119 -4.62 8.76 -9.83
CA TYR A 119 -3.19 8.89 -9.49
C TYR A 119 -2.39 7.76 -10.12
N ASP A 120 -2.81 6.52 -9.90
CA ASP A 120 -2.08 5.35 -10.39
C ASP A 120 -2.45 4.98 -11.83
N ILE A 121 -1.43 4.64 -12.60
CA ILE A 121 -1.58 4.27 -14.01
C ILE A 121 -2.33 2.95 -14.23
N VAL A 122 -2.42 2.08 -13.22
CA VAL A 122 -3.13 0.80 -13.35
C VAL A 122 -4.61 0.96 -13.68
N TYR A 123 -5.21 2.11 -13.34
CA TYR A 123 -6.62 2.40 -13.59
C TYR A 123 -6.93 2.73 -15.06
N VAL A 124 -5.93 3.01 -15.91
CA VAL A 124 -6.17 3.28 -17.34
C VAL A 124 -6.26 2.00 -18.17
N HIS A 125 -5.96 0.84 -17.58
CA HIS A 125 -6.05 -0.45 -18.25
C HIS A 125 -7.53 -0.86 -18.47
N PRO A 126 -7.93 -1.39 -19.64
CA PRO A 126 -9.33 -1.73 -19.93
C PRO A 126 -9.95 -2.76 -18.98
N GLN A 127 -9.14 -3.60 -18.34
CA GLN A 127 -9.60 -4.58 -17.37
C GLN A 127 -9.59 -4.07 -15.92
N ALA A 128 -9.11 -2.85 -15.66
CA ALA A 128 -9.00 -2.31 -14.30
C ALA A 128 -10.31 -2.42 -13.53
N ASP A 129 -10.23 -2.92 -12.30
CA ASP A 129 -11.39 -3.24 -11.47
C ASP A 129 -11.29 -2.58 -10.10
N GLY A 130 -12.13 -1.57 -9.86
CA GLY A 130 -12.17 -0.85 -8.60
C GLY A 130 -12.49 -1.72 -7.38
N ALA A 131 -13.27 -2.80 -7.54
CA ALA A 131 -13.59 -3.72 -6.44
C ALA A 131 -12.34 -4.53 -6.03
N VAL A 132 -11.59 -5.05 -7.02
CA VAL A 132 -10.35 -5.79 -6.78
C VAL A 132 -9.29 -4.91 -6.12
N PHE A 133 -9.01 -3.73 -6.70
CA PHE A 133 -8.04 -2.80 -6.12
C PHE A 133 -8.47 -2.31 -4.73
N GLY A 134 -9.75 -1.96 -4.55
CA GLY A 134 -10.28 -1.49 -3.28
C GLY A 134 -10.21 -2.53 -2.17
N ARG A 135 -10.51 -3.80 -2.49
CA ARG A 135 -10.39 -4.92 -1.53
C ARG A 135 -8.95 -5.10 -1.05
N ALA A 136 -8.02 -5.19 -1.99
CA ALA A 136 -6.60 -5.37 -1.68
C ALA A 136 -6.03 -4.18 -0.89
N ALA A 137 -6.41 -2.96 -1.25
CA ALA A 137 -6.06 -1.74 -0.51
C ALA A 137 -6.65 -1.73 0.91
N GLY A 138 -7.86 -2.26 1.09
CA GLY A 138 -8.52 -2.39 2.39
C GLY A 138 -7.81 -3.40 3.30
N ILE A 139 -7.35 -4.52 2.75
CA ILE A 139 -6.50 -5.50 3.46
C ILE A 139 -5.19 -4.83 3.88
N ASP A 140 -4.51 -4.18 2.94
CA ASP A 140 -3.26 -3.45 3.18
C ASP A 140 -3.42 -2.35 4.24
N PHE A 141 -4.54 -1.62 4.24
CA PHE A 141 -4.82 -0.63 5.28
C PHE A 141 -4.98 -1.26 6.66
N ARG A 142 -5.62 -2.43 6.77
CA ARG A 142 -5.73 -3.15 8.06
C ARG A 142 -4.37 -3.64 8.55
N VAL A 143 -3.52 -4.15 7.64
CA VAL A 143 -2.14 -4.54 7.96
C VAL A 143 -1.34 -3.33 8.46
N LEU A 144 -1.42 -2.19 7.78
CA LEU A 144 -0.76 -0.97 8.23
C LEU A 144 -1.29 -0.50 9.60
N CYS A 145 -2.61 -0.53 9.84
CA CYS A 145 -3.19 -0.20 11.14
C CYS A 145 -2.57 -1.04 12.26
N GLN A 146 -2.36 -2.34 12.03
CA GLN A 146 -1.72 -3.22 12.99
C GLN A 146 -0.25 -2.82 13.23
N SER A 147 0.53 -2.59 12.18
CA SER A 147 1.92 -2.12 12.33
C SER A 147 2.00 -0.79 13.07
N VAL A 148 1.06 0.13 12.83
CA VAL A 148 0.99 1.41 13.53
C VAL A 148 0.59 1.25 15.00
N TYR A 149 -0.31 0.31 15.32
CA TYR A 149 -0.63 -0.05 16.71
C TYR A 149 0.62 -0.53 17.46
N GLU A 150 1.44 -1.35 16.80
CA GLU A 150 2.66 -1.96 17.34
C GLU A 150 3.82 -0.98 17.52
N LEU A 151 3.76 0.21 16.91
CA LEU A 151 4.73 1.28 17.19
C LEU A 151 4.76 1.65 18.68
N GLY A 152 3.62 1.53 19.37
CA GLY A 152 3.50 1.90 20.78
C GLY A 152 4.04 3.30 21.05
N THR A 153 4.79 3.45 22.13
CA THR A 153 5.35 4.74 22.58
C THR A 153 6.81 4.96 22.20
N ALA A 154 7.42 4.06 21.42
CA ALA A 154 8.86 4.10 21.10
C ALA A 154 9.19 3.75 19.64
N GLY A 155 8.19 3.50 18.80
CA GLY A 155 8.38 3.17 17.38
C GLY A 155 8.88 4.36 16.57
N ILE A 156 9.32 4.08 15.34
CA ILE A 156 9.86 5.08 14.42
C ILE A 156 9.04 5.06 13.13
N VAL A 157 8.69 6.25 12.63
CA VAL A 157 8.04 6.44 11.33
C VAL A 157 8.91 7.37 10.49
N ILE A 158 9.29 6.90 9.31
CA ILE A 158 10.06 7.67 8.35
C ILE A 158 9.25 7.80 7.07
N SER A 159 8.93 9.03 6.67
CA SER A 159 8.32 9.33 5.38
C SER A 159 9.36 9.94 4.47
N VAL A 160 9.62 9.34 3.31
CA VAL A 160 10.60 9.83 2.33
C VAL A 160 9.91 10.06 0.98
N GLY A 161 9.86 11.31 0.55
CA GLY A 161 9.35 11.72 -0.77
C GLY A 161 7.85 11.50 -1.00
N SER A 162 7.04 11.47 0.07
CA SER A 162 5.58 11.30 -0.03
C SER A 162 4.82 12.44 0.65
N ALA A 163 4.43 13.43 -0.14
CA ALA A 163 3.63 14.58 0.31
C ALA A 163 2.10 14.34 0.32
N VAL A 164 1.61 13.18 -0.13
CA VAL A 164 0.16 12.92 -0.21
C VAL A 164 -0.22 11.59 0.45
N THR A 165 0.24 10.47 -0.08
CA THR A 165 -0.24 9.15 0.35
C THR A 165 0.17 8.83 1.78
N ALA A 166 1.47 8.85 2.09
CA ALA A 166 1.99 8.55 3.43
C ALA A 166 1.32 9.37 4.55
N PRO A 167 1.28 10.72 4.53
CA PRO A 167 0.66 11.49 5.60
C PRO A 167 -0.84 11.21 5.72
N GLN A 168 -1.56 11.09 4.60
CA GLN A 168 -2.99 10.87 4.64
C GLN A 168 -3.33 9.49 5.18
N VAL A 169 -2.65 8.43 4.74
CA VAL A 169 -2.93 7.06 5.21
C VAL A 169 -2.49 6.88 6.65
N PHE A 170 -1.29 7.37 7.02
CA PHE A 170 -0.74 7.23 8.36
C PHE A 170 -1.61 7.91 9.43
N GLU A 171 -2.13 9.12 9.18
CA GLU A 171 -3.02 9.83 10.11
C GLU A 171 -4.27 9.01 10.47
N LYS A 172 -4.83 8.26 9.50
CA LYS A 172 -6.03 7.43 9.74
C LYS A 172 -5.66 6.12 10.41
N ALA A 173 -4.53 5.51 10.05
CA ALA A 173 -4.01 4.34 10.73
C ALA A 173 -3.69 4.65 12.20
N ALA A 174 -3.09 5.81 12.50
CA ALA A 174 -2.81 6.29 13.85
C ALA A 174 -4.09 6.51 14.66
N SER A 175 -5.14 7.07 14.04
CA SER A 175 -6.45 7.22 14.66
C SER A 175 -7.07 5.86 15.04
N VAL A 176 -7.02 4.88 14.14
CA VAL A 176 -7.48 3.50 14.40
C VAL A 176 -6.66 2.87 15.54
N ALA A 177 -5.34 2.95 15.47
CA ALA A 177 -4.43 2.43 16.49
C ALA A 177 -4.73 3.01 17.87
N ASN A 178 -4.81 4.34 18.00
CA ASN A 178 -5.11 5.02 19.26
C ASN A 178 -6.51 4.69 19.79
N ASN A 179 -7.48 4.49 18.89
CA ASN A 179 -8.81 4.05 19.29
C ASN A 179 -8.81 2.64 19.91
N LEU A 180 -8.04 1.70 19.34
CA LEU A 180 -7.90 0.35 19.88
C LEU A 180 -7.09 0.33 21.18
N ARG A 181 -5.94 1.03 21.22
CA ARG A 181 -5.09 1.15 22.43
C ARG A 181 -5.89 1.69 23.61
N ARG A 182 -6.71 2.73 23.39
CA ARG A 182 -7.62 3.28 24.41
C ARG A 182 -8.61 2.23 24.94
N GLN A 183 -9.20 1.41 24.07
CA GLN A 183 -10.13 0.35 24.48
C GLN A 183 -9.43 -0.73 25.31
N HIS A 184 -8.14 -0.96 25.10
CA HIS A 184 -7.31 -1.88 25.87
C HIS A 184 -6.68 -1.26 27.12
N GLY A 185 -6.93 0.02 27.42
CA GLY A 185 -6.30 0.73 28.54
C GLY A 185 -4.80 1.01 28.34
N GLU A 186 -4.35 1.05 27.08
CA GLU A 186 -2.99 1.38 26.70
C GLU A 186 -2.85 2.87 26.34
N ASP A 187 -1.64 3.43 26.53
CA ASP A 187 -1.32 4.79 26.10
C ASP A 187 -1.44 4.95 24.58
N ALA A 188 -1.74 6.17 24.13
CA ALA A 188 -1.69 6.50 22.70
C ALA A 188 -0.29 6.25 22.12
N ILE A 189 -0.23 5.92 20.82
CA ILE A 189 1.04 5.82 20.13
C ILE A 189 1.77 7.16 20.20
N SER A 190 3.09 7.07 20.35
CA SER A 190 3.97 8.22 20.49
C SER A 190 5.28 7.95 19.72
N PRO A 191 5.21 7.67 18.40
CA PRO A 191 6.41 7.33 17.64
C PRO A 191 7.28 8.57 17.39
N TYR A 192 8.58 8.34 17.21
CA TYR A 192 9.45 9.33 16.59
C TYR A 192 9.12 9.43 15.10
N ILE A 193 8.80 10.64 14.62
CA ILE A 193 8.43 10.87 13.22
C ILE A 193 9.48 11.75 12.54
N ALA A 194 10.06 11.22 11.47
CA ALA A 194 10.95 11.93 10.56
C ALA A 194 10.35 11.99 9.15
N VAL A 195 10.35 13.18 8.55
CA VAL A 195 9.82 13.41 7.20
C VAL A 195 10.92 14.02 6.35
N ASN A 196 11.21 13.41 5.20
CA ASN A 196 12.08 13.98 4.18
C ASN A 196 11.30 14.20 2.87
N ASP A 197 11.47 15.37 2.27
CA ASP A 197 11.01 15.65 0.92
C ASP A 197 12.06 16.53 0.18
N LEU A 198 11.97 16.61 -1.15
CA LEU A 198 12.83 17.50 -1.94
C LEU A 198 12.45 18.97 -1.76
N GLN A 199 11.20 19.24 -1.36
CA GLN A 199 10.75 20.59 -1.09
C GLN A 199 11.61 21.26 0.00
N PRO A 200 12.09 22.50 -0.20
CA PRO A 200 12.77 23.23 0.87
C PRO A 200 11.85 23.50 2.06
N ALA A 201 12.37 23.42 3.27
CA ALA A 201 11.66 23.85 4.47
C ALA A 201 11.57 25.38 4.49
N THR A 202 10.35 25.91 4.36
CA THR A 202 10.06 27.35 4.48
C THR A 202 9.56 27.75 5.86
N TRP A 203 9.14 26.76 6.66
CA TRP A 203 8.75 26.91 8.06
C TRP A 203 9.54 25.94 8.95
N ASP A 204 9.91 26.40 10.14
CA ASP A 204 10.53 25.56 11.16
C ASP A 204 9.44 24.84 11.97
N TRP A 205 9.15 23.60 11.58
CA TRP A 205 8.14 22.74 12.19
C TRP A 205 8.46 22.32 13.63
N SER A 206 9.66 22.64 14.12
CA SER A 206 9.97 22.52 15.54
C SER A 206 9.14 23.48 16.41
N ASN A 207 8.61 24.56 15.81
CA ASN A 207 7.77 25.56 16.48
C ASN A 207 6.26 25.27 16.40
N GLY A 208 5.85 24.12 15.85
CA GLY A 208 4.43 23.75 15.67
C GLY A 208 3.83 24.14 14.32
N GLU A 209 2.50 24.11 14.20
CA GLU A 209 1.79 24.45 12.96
C GLU A 209 1.95 25.95 12.62
N PRO A 210 2.23 26.31 11.34
CA PRO A 210 2.27 27.72 10.92
C PRO A 210 0.88 28.39 10.99
N PRO A 211 0.80 29.73 11.03
CA PRO A 211 -0.47 30.46 10.99
C PRO A 211 -1.23 30.21 9.66
N ALA A 212 -2.57 30.23 9.71
CA ALA A 212 -3.41 30.05 8.52
C ALA A 212 -3.23 31.13 7.43
N SER A 213 -2.57 32.25 7.75
CA SER A 213 -2.20 33.29 6.81
C SER A 213 -0.95 32.97 5.98
N GLU A 214 -0.19 31.93 6.36
CA GLU A 214 1.04 31.52 5.66
C GLU A 214 0.75 30.39 4.66
N ALA A 215 1.46 30.40 3.53
CA ALA A 215 1.32 29.35 2.51
C ALA A 215 1.69 27.97 3.07
N ASP A 216 2.65 27.90 4.00
CA ASP A 216 3.10 26.70 4.68
C ASP A 216 1.99 25.96 5.45
N TYR A 217 0.96 26.67 5.91
CA TYR A 217 -0.20 26.05 6.56
C TYR A 217 -0.95 25.07 5.65
N TYR A 218 -0.84 25.27 4.34
CA TYR A 218 -1.49 24.44 3.34
C TYR A 218 -0.59 23.31 2.84
N LEU A 219 0.65 23.18 3.35
CA LEU A 219 1.50 22.01 3.15
C LEU A 219 1.00 20.84 4.01
N ARG A 220 -0.03 20.18 3.50
CA ARG A 220 -0.85 19.21 4.24
C ARG A 220 -0.09 18.01 4.81
N PHE A 221 1.03 17.61 4.19
CA PHE A 221 1.78 16.46 4.64
C PHE A 221 2.42 16.67 6.01
N LEU A 222 3.05 17.82 6.23
CA LEU A 222 3.70 18.15 7.50
C LEU A 222 2.67 18.31 8.61
N LYS A 223 1.53 18.92 8.29
CA LYS A 223 0.39 19.05 9.21
C LYS A 223 -0.18 17.70 9.68
N SER A 224 -0.36 16.75 8.77
CA SER A 224 -0.88 15.42 9.14
C SER A 224 0.09 14.66 10.06
N PHE A 225 1.40 14.77 9.82
CA PHE A 225 2.40 14.16 10.69
C PHE A 225 2.53 14.87 12.04
N SER A 226 2.52 16.21 12.06
CA SER A 226 2.68 16.99 13.30
C SER A 226 1.57 16.75 14.33
N ARG A 227 0.37 16.36 13.88
CA ARG A 227 -0.76 16.02 14.76
C ARG A 227 -0.62 14.68 15.46
N VAL A 228 0.21 13.79 14.92
CA VAL A 228 0.47 12.46 15.47
C VAL A 228 1.80 12.43 16.23
N ALA A 229 2.75 13.29 15.87
CA ALA A 229 4.04 13.37 16.53
C ALA A 229 3.87 13.84 18.00
N PRO A 230 4.49 13.15 18.96
CA PRO A 230 4.48 13.56 20.37
C PRO A 230 5.41 14.77 20.63
N GLU A 231 6.44 14.91 19.80
CA GLU A 231 7.46 15.95 19.82
C GLU A 231 7.36 16.77 18.53
N PRO A 232 8.02 17.94 18.45
CA PRO A 232 8.03 18.73 17.23
C PRO A 232 8.56 17.93 16.02
N LEU A 233 7.91 18.11 14.86
CA LEU A 233 8.14 17.29 13.68
C LEU A 233 9.56 17.49 13.13
N ASN A 234 10.29 16.39 12.93
CA ASN A 234 11.61 16.43 12.32
C ASN A 234 11.45 16.42 10.79
N TYR A 235 11.64 17.58 10.15
CA TYR A 235 11.58 17.71 8.71
C TYR A 235 12.95 17.98 8.09
N LEU A 236 13.25 17.26 7.00
CA LEU A 236 14.44 17.44 6.18
C LEU A 236 14.05 17.74 4.74
N GLY A 237 14.52 18.86 4.20
CA GLY A 237 14.37 19.23 2.79
C GLY A 237 15.60 18.79 1.98
N ALA A 238 15.75 17.49 1.72
CA ALA A 238 16.96 16.94 1.08
C ALA A 238 16.68 15.88 0.01
N ASP A 239 17.70 15.60 -0.82
CA ASP A 239 17.67 14.51 -1.81
C ASP A 239 17.40 13.16 -1.11
N ASN A 240 16.27 12.54 -1.45
CA ASN A 240 15.85 11.24 -0.92
C ASN A 240 16.95 10.16 -1.01
N ARG A 241 17.76 10.17 -2.07
CA ARG A 241 18.85 9.20 -2.26
C ARG A 241 19.95 9.42 -1.23
N LEU A 242 20.34 10.67 -1.00
CA LEU A 242 21.35 11.00 0.01
C LEU A 242 20.87 10.59 1.40
N VAL A 243 19.61 10.88 1.73
CA VAL A 243 19.03 10.49 3.01
C VAL A 243 19.04 8.98 3.20
N LEU A 244 18.52 8.22 2.22
CA LEU A 244 18.46 6.76 2.32
C LEU A 244 19.85 6.11 2.38
N LEU A 245 20.81 6.58 1.58
CA LEU A 245 22.18 6.04 1.58
C LEU A 245 22.91 6.31 2.90
N ASN A 246 22.82 7.54 3.43
CA ASN A 246 23.45 7.89 4.70
C ASN A 246 22.75 7.21 5.90
N LEU A 247 21.42 7.10 5.86
CA LEU A 247 20.67 6.37 6.88
C LEU A 247 21.07 4.90 6.90
N HIS A 248 21.11 4.25 5.73
CA HIS A 248 21.57 2.87 5.61
C HIS A 248 22.99 2.71 6.14
N GLN A 249 23.93 3.58 5.76
CA GLN A 249 25.31 3.51 6.26
C GLN A 249 25.35 3.58 7.79
N ARG A 250 24.65 4.54 8.40
CA ARG A 250 24.60 4.70 9.86
C ARG A 250 23.90 3.57 10.61
N LEU A 251 23.00 2.83 9.96
CA LEU A 251 22.34 1.67 10.55
C LEU A 251 23.18 0.40 10.45
N MET A 252 24.14 0.37 9.53
CA MET A 252 25.04 -0.78 9.29
C MET A 252 26.39 -0.64 10.00
N ASP A 253 26.75 0.58 10.43
CA ASP A 253 27.90 0.88 11.30
C ASP A 253 27.61 0.53 12.77
#